data_AF-A0AAV1PMJ2-F1
#
_entry.id   AF-A0AAV1PMJ2-F1
#
_cell.length_a   1.000
_cell.length_b   1.000
_cell.length_c   1.000
_cell.angle_alpha   90.00
_cell.angle_beta   90.00
_cell.angle_gamma   90.00
#
_symmetry.space_group_name_H-M   'P 1'
#
loop_
_entity.id
_entity.type
_entity.pdbx_description
1 polymer ?
#
loop_
_entity_poly.entity_id
_entity_poly.type
_entity_poly.pdbx_seq_one_letter_code
_entity_poly.pdbx_strand_id
1 'polypeptide(L)'
;LYCHTALTGPTTALVWVSAPLGEVLLNQVFTHLKVESSRSPEVTLFTRLRENWNLLPQESSTQWSRYIPANTEQPFLGKLRAELVTCAKEVIDYKRGDYREFVQLCLVFLDADSEEQTALTLQRPRALHKARWMAKLLYSLKLALMEQHIALLPQGTITTRQQVPKIRAFTNFITHISAKWWLTCEKAVDAAWNDLTLYHHLQAYKAVDEGIAASAIKALERHRWYLTGEMLPLALFSSKVPIDDKRALASAILEHKPADLLMHVPQQRFGTGFGKPKFPALLPTTSLADLANTDCWFGMHQLHIDPALLSLDVKEWATNVAFKKSEVNVHAVNVVNDCAERGVKLTSDFVAVARKEQHLQNVLQAVEHDRSQQPNLHRCKRKLIPE
;
A
#
# COMPACT_ATOMS: atom_id res chain seq x y z
N LEU A 1 4.37 -4.33 16.03
CA LEU A 1 5.68 -3.67 15.92
C LEU A 1 5.47 -2.25 15.41
N TYR A 2 5.41 -1.28 16.31
CA TYR A 2 5.62 0.14 15.99
C TYR A 2 6.76 0.57 16.91
N CYS A 3 7.94 0.80 16.38
CA CYS A 3 9.01 1.47 17.11
C CYS A 3 8.90 2.96 16.79
N HIS A 4 8.19 3.71 17.63
CA HIS A 4 8.58 5.08 17.88
C HIS A 4 9.66 5.02 18.96
N THR A 5 10.93 5.07 18.55
CA THR A 5 12.02 5.29 19.51
C THR A 5 11.80 6.67 20.14
N ALA A 6 11.66 6.70 21.45
CA ALA A 6 11.75 7.92 22.24
C ALA A 6 13.12 8.55 21.99
N LEU A 7 13.15 9.84 21.62
CA LEU A 7 14.38 10.61 21.49
C LEU A 7 14.28 11.83 22.40
N THR A 8 14.87 11.71 23.57
CA THR A 8 15.36 12.84 24.36
C THR A 8 16.64 13.36 23.70
N GLY A 9 16.53 14.24 22.69
CA GLY A 9 17.70 14.87 22.07
C GLY A 9 17.37 15.74 20.84
N PRO A 10 18.18 16.77 20.53
CA PRO A 10 17.93 17.72 19.45
C PRO A 10 18.48 17.20 18.11
N THR A 11 17.92 16.09 17.63
CA THR A 11 18.28 15.52 16.32
C THR A 11 17.04 14.88 15.70
N THR A 12 16.55 15.51 14.64
CA THR A 12 15.59 15.06 13.61
C THR A 12 14.67 13.91 14.03
N ALA A 13 13.44 14.24 14.42
CA ALA A 13 12.39 13.26 14.68
C ALA A 13 12.10 12.44 13.41
N LEU A 14 12.64 11.21 13.34
CA LEU A 14 12.23 10.22 12.34
C LEU A 14 10.84 9.70 12.73
N VAL A 15 9.80 10.37 12.24
CA VAL A 15 8.43 9.84 12.30
C VAL A 15 8.35 8.69 11.28
N TRP A 16 8.46 7.45 11.76
CA TRP A 16 8.20 6.27 10.94
C TRP A 16 6.69 6.06 10.85
N VAL A 17 6.11 6.31 9.68
CA VAL A 17 4.71 5.96 9.44
C VAL A 17 4.66 4.68 8.62
N SER A 18 4.30 3.58 9.27
CA SER A 18 4.13 2.31 8.58
C SER A 18 2.80 2.31 7.83
N ALA A 19 2.80 1.85 6.59
CA ALA A 19 1.61 1.74 5.75
C ALA A 19 1.17 0.27 5.51
N PRO A 20 0.88 -0.54 6.56
CA PRO A 20 0.41 -1.91 6.37
C PRO A 20 -1.02 -2.00 5.81
N LEU A 21 -1.65 -0.86 5.46
CA LEU A 21 -3.04 -0.81 5.01
C LEU A 21 -3.26 -1.71 3.79
N GLY A 22 -2.36 -1.66 2.79
CA GLY A 22 -2.45 -2.50 1.59
C GLY A 22 -2.42 -4.00 1.92
N GLU A 23 -1.46 -4.42 2.75
CA GLU A 23 -1.34 -5.81 3.18
C GLU A 23 -2.60 -6.30 3.91
N VAL A 24 -3.08 -5.52 4.90
CA VAL A 24 -4.22 -5.91 5.72
C VAL A 24 -5.51 -5.92 4.92
N LEU A 25 -5.72 -4.92 4.06
CA LEU A 25 -6.88 -4.83 3.16
C LEU A 25 -6.94 -6.04 2.22
N LEU A 26 -5.85 -6.33 1.51
CA LEU A 26 -5.77 -7.46 0.59
C LEU A 26 -5.94 -8.79 1.31
N ASN A 27 -5.34 -8.95 2.49
CA ASN A 27 -5.49 -10.18 3.26
C ASN A 27 -6.93 -10.38 3.76
N GLN A 28 -7.59 -9.30 4.17
CA GLN A 28 -8.99 -9.32 4.61
C GLN A 28 -9.93 -9.73 3.47
N VAL A 29 -9.73 -9.17 2.26
CA VAL A 29 -10.55 -9.54 1.08
C VAL A 29 -10.27 -10.98 0.64
N PHE A 30 -9.00 -11.39 0.56
CA PHE A 30 -8.63 -12.76 0.20
C PHE A 30 -9.25 -13.80 1.15
N THR A 31 -9.25 -13.50 2.44
CA THR A 31 -9.86 -14.34 3.48
C THR A 31 -11.39 -14.36 3.36
N HIS A 32 -12.01 -13.20 3.12
CA HIS A 32 -13.45 -13.08 2.92
C HIS A 32 -13.95 -13.93 1.76
N LEU A 33 -13.23 -13.92 0.63
CA LEU A 33 -13.53 -14.72 -0.55
C LEU A 33 -13.36 -16.22 -0.31
N LYS A 34 -12.69 -16.63 0.78
CA LYS A 34 -12.39 -18.03 1.10
C LYS A 34 -11.71 -18.72 -0.08
N VAL A 35 -10.73 -18.07 -0.70
CA VAL A 35 -9.92 -18.65 -1.80
C VAL A 35 -9.23 -19.93 -1.32
N GLU A 36 -8.74 -19.90 -0.07
CA GLU A 36 -8.20 -21.04 0.63
C GLU A 36 -8.35 -20.84 2.15
N SER A 37 -8.58 -21.93 2.89
CA SER A 37 -8.57 -21.95 4.35
C SER A 37 -7.45 -22.87 4.82
N SER A 38 -6.27 -22.30 5.07
CA SER A 38 -5.10 -23.04 5.53
C SER A 38 -4.45 -22.33 6.71
N ARG A 39 -3.97 -23.09 7.70
CA ARG A 39 -3.13 -22.61 8.82
C ARG A 39 -1.64 -22.62 8.48
N SER A 40 -1.26 -23.17 7.31
CA SER A 40 0.12 -23.19 6.83
C SER A 40 0.69 -21.77 6.66
N PRO A 41 1.99 -21.53 6.88
CA PRO A 41 2.62 -20.26 6.51
C PRO A 41 2.60 -20.00 5.00
N GLU A 42 2.40 -21.04 4.18
CA GLU A 42 2.28 -20.94 2.73
C GLU A 42 0.82 -21.07 2.26
N VAL A 43 0.53 -20.54 1.08
CA VAL A 43 -0.76 -20.71 0.40
C VAL A 43 -0.64 -21.93 -0.53
N THR A 44 -1.39 -23.00 -0.27
CA THR A 44 -1.31 -24.26 -1.02
C THR A 44 -1.59 -24.07 -2.51
N LEU A 45 -2.53 -23.19 -2.86
CA LEU A 45 -2.79 -22.80 -4.24
C LEU A 45 -1.54 -22.23 -4.94
N PHE A 46 -0.72 -21.45 -4.23
CA PHE A 46 0.51 -20.88 -4.79
C PHE A 46 1.58 -21.95 -4.95
N THR A 47 1.68 -22.89 -4.00
CA THR A 47 2.57 -24.05 -4.11
C THR A 47 2.23 -24.87 -5.35
N ARG A 48 0.95 -25.19 -5.57
CA ARG A 48 0.49 -25.93 -6.75
C ARG A 48 0.83 -25.24 -8.07
N LEU A 49 0.62 -23.92 -8.17
CA LEU A 49 1.02 -23.17 -9.38
C LEU A 49 2.53 -23.26 -9.60
N ARG A 50 3.33 -23.10 -8.54
CA ARG A 50 4.79 -23.10 -8.63
C ARG A 50 5.34 -24.45 -9.06
N GLU A 51 4.78 -25.54 -8.56
CA GLU A 51 5.20 -26.91 -8.88
C GLU A 51 4.83 -27.30 -10.30
N ASN A 52 3.65 -26.86 -10.77
CA ASN A 52 3.14 -27.16 -12.11
C ASN A 52 3.47 -26.08 -13.15
N TRP A 53 4.39 -25.16 -12.84
CA TRP A 53 4.72 -24.02 -13.71
C TRP A 53 5.17 -24.44 -15.12
N ASN A 54 5.90 -25.54 -15.22
CA ASN A 54 6.41 -26.04 -16.51
C ASN A 54 5.33 -26.62 -17.41
N LEU A 55 4.13 -26.89 -16.88
CA LEU A 55 2.98 -27.36 -17.66
C LEU A 55 2.20 -26.23 -18.33
N LEU A 56 2.53 -24.98 -18.02
CA LEU A 56 1.82 -23.81 -18.47
C LEU A 56 2.64 -23.01 -19.50
N PRO A 57 1.97 -22.29 -20.42
CA PRO A 57 2.66 -21.45 -21.40
C PRO A 57 3.41 -20.30 -20.74
N GLN A 58 4.59 -19.99 -21.27
CA GLN A 58 5.50 -18.96 -20.76
C GLN A 58 5.82 -17.88 -21.80
N GLU A 59 5.32 -18.05 -23.03
CA GLU A 59 5.63 -17.20 -24.18
C GLU A 59 4.65 -16.05 -24.36
N SER A 60 5.16 -14.96 -24.95
CA SER A 60 4.45 -13.70 -25.17
C SER A 60 3.27 -13.79 -26.14
N SER A 61 3.30 -14.73 -27.08
CA SER A 61 2.25 -14.97 -28.08
C SER A 61 1.00 -15.67 -27.53
N THR A 62 1.01 -16.02 -26.25
CA THR A 62 -0.07 -16.77 -25.61
C THR A 62 -1.32 -15.92 -25.45
N GLN A 63 -2.49 -16.49 -25.76
CA GLN A 63 -3.77 -15.89 -25.41
C GLN A 63 -4.00 -15.99 -23.90
N TRP A 64 -4.09 -14.83 -23.25
CA TRP A 64 -4.34 -14.73 -21.80
C TRP A 64 -5.82 -14.45 -21.52
N SER A 65 -6.32 -14.99 -20.40
CA SER A 65 -7.66 -14.70 -19.93
C SER A 65 -7.70 -13.31 -19.27
N ARG A 66 -8.19 -12.31 -20.00
CA ARG A 66 -8.28 -10.92 -19.55
C ARG A 66 -9.58 -10.62 -18.79
N TYR A 67 -9.66 -9.44 -18.22
CA TYR A 67 -10.90 -8.81 -17.79
C TYR A 67 -11.78 -8.58 -19.01
N ILE A 68 -13.02 -9.04 -18.92
CA ILE A 68 -14.05 -8.80 -19.93
C ILE A 68 -15.16 -8.05 -19.20
N PRO A 69 -15.39 -6.76 -19.51
CA PRO A 69 -16.55 -6.08 -18.95
C PRO A 69 -17.82 -6.79 -19.43
N ALA A 70 -18.89 -6.73 -18.64
CA ALA A 70 -20.21 -7.14 -19.13
C ALA A 70 -20.61 -6.29 -20.37
N ASN A 71 -21.73 -6.61 -21.03
CA ASN A 71 -22.22 -5.93 -22.25
C ASN A 71 -22.12 -4.39 -22.22
N THR A 72 -22.11 -3.77 -21.02
CA THR A 72 -21.64 -2.40 -20.82
C THR A 72 -20.78 -2.35 -19.55
N GLU A 73 -19.54 -1.83 -19.65
CA GLU A 73 -18.68 -1.60 -18.47
C GLU A 73 -19.33 -0.55 -17.56
N GLN A 74 -19.32 -0.77 -16.24
CA GLN A 74 -19.75 0.28 -15.31
C GLN A 74 -18.83 1.50 -15.48
N PRO A 75 -19.35 2.73 -15.70
CA PRO A 75 -18.52 3.92 -15.94
C PRO A 75 -17.46 4.16 -14.87
N PHE A 76 -17.76 3.78 -13.62
CA PHE A 76 -16.84 3.80 -12.51
C PHE A 76 -15.60 2.90 -12.72
N LEU A 77 -15.77 1.67 -13.21
CA LEU A 77 -14.66 0.75 -13.46
C LEU A 77 -13.78 1.24 -14.61
N GLY A 78 -14.40 1.75 -15.68
CA GLY A 78 -13.67 2.37 -16.80
C GLY A 78 -12.83 3.57 -16.35
N LYS A 79 -13.37 4.42 -15.46
CA LYS A 79 -12.62 5.51 -14.82
C LYS A 79 -11.41 4.99 -14.03
N LEU A 80 -11.60 3.99 -13.16
CA LEU A 80 -10.51 3.41 -12.37
C LEU A 80 -9.42 2.78 -13.23
N ARG A 81 -9.80 2.10 -14.31
CA ARG A 81 -8.86 1.56 -15.30
C ARG A 81 -8.04 2.67 -15.94
N ALA A 82 -8.67 3.74 -16.41
CA ALA A 82 -7.96 4.89 -17.00
C ALA A 82 -6.99 5.53 -16.01
N GLU A 83 -7.42 5.71 -14.76
CA GLU A 83 -6.57 6.25 -13.69
C GLU A 83 -5.36 5.36 -13.39
N LEU A 84 -5.52 4.04 -13.38
CA LEU A 84 -4.41 3.11 -13.21
C LEU A 84 -3.43 3.20 -14.38
N VAL A 85 -3.91 3.26 -15.62
CA VAL A 85 -3.05 3.37 -16.81
C VAL A 85 -2.19 4.62 -16.75
N THR A 86 -2.79 5.77 -16.46
CA THR A 86 -2.05 7.03 -16.30
C THR A 86 -1.00 6.91 -15.21
N CYS A 87 -1.37 6.40 -14.04
CA CYS A 87 -0.44 6.21 -12.93
C CYS A 87 0.70 5.24 -13.27
N ALA A 88 0.40 4.15 -13.96
CA ALA A 88 1.38 3.14 -14.36
C ALA A 88 2.45 3.74 -15.28
N LYS A 89 2.04 4.52 -16.29
CA LYS A 89 2.95 5.19 -17.22
C LYS A 89 3.95 6.12 -16.52
N GLU A 90 3.53 6.78 -15.45
CA GLU A 90 4.40 7.69 -14.69
C GLU A 90 5.46 6.98 -13.84
N VAL A 91 5.17 5.76 -13.37
CA VAL A 91 5.98 5.14 -12.30
C VAL A 91 6.69 3.84 -12.71
N ILE A 92 6.26 3.16 -13.77
CA ILE A 92 6.66 1.78 -14.09
C ILE A 92 8.18 1.60 -14.23
N ASP A 93 8.87 2.56 -14.84
CA ASP A 93 10.31 2.49 -15.10
C ASP A 93 11.16 2.64 -13.85
N TYR A 94 10.59 3.23 -12.79
CA TYR A 94 11.29 3.50 -11.53
C TYR A 94 10.97 2.45 -10.46
N LYS A 95 10.17 1.42 -10.78
CA LYS A 95 9.77 0.39 -9.81
C LYS A 95 10.78 -0.76 -9.73
N ARG A 96 10.91 -1.29 -8.50
CA ARG A 96 11.58 -2.57 -8.21
C ARG A 96 10.98 -3.69 -9.08
N GLY A 97 11.79 -4.69 -9.45
CA GLY A 97 11.42 -5.68 -10.46
C GLY A 97 10.08 -6.41 -10.25
N ASP A 98 9.76 -6.81 -9.02
CA ASP A 98 8.47 -7.43 -8.67
C ASP A 98 7.29 -6.44 -8.71
N TYR A 99 7.52 -5.18 -8.36
CA TYR A 99 6.52 -4.12 -8.47
C TYR A 99 6.26 -3.76 -9.93
N ARG A 100 7.32 -3.74 -10.76
CA ARG A 100 7.19 -3.58 -12.21
C ARG A 100 6.38 -4.73 -12.81
N GLU A 101 6.69 -5.98 -12.45
CA GLU A 101 5.92 -7.14 -12.88
C GLU A 101 4.44 -7.02 -12.46
N PHE A 102 4.16 -6.62 -11.22
CA PHE A 102 2.79 -6.39 -10.75
C PHE A 102 2.03 -5.39 -11.63
N VAL A 103 2.63 -4.24 -11.94
CA VAL A 103 2.01 -3.23 -12.81
C VAL A 103 1.73 -3.80 -14.20
N GLN A 104 2.69 -4.48 -14.81
CA GLN A 104 2.53 -5.08 -16.13
C GLN A 104 1.39 -6.11 -16.15
N LEU A 105 1.30 -6.96 -15.13
CA LEU A 105 0.22 -7.93 -15.01
C LEU A 105 -1.15 -7.26 -14.87
N CYS A 106 -1.25 -6.15 -14.12
CA CYS A 106 -2.49 -5.39 -14.03
C CYS A 106 -2.90 -4.81 -15.38
N LEU A 107 -1.97 -4.21 -16.13
CA LEU A 107 -2.24 -3.63 -17.45
C LEU A 107 -2.70 -4.69 -18.46
N VAL A 108 -1.99 -5.82 -18.53
CA VAL A 108 -2.38 -6.94 -19.40
C VAL A 108 -3.73 -7.52 -19.00
N PHE A 109 -4.00 -7.69 -17.71
CA PHE A 109 -5.27 -8.21 -17.23
C PHE A 109 -6.44 -7.29 -17.61
N LEU A 110 -6.28 -5.97 -17.49
CA LEU A 110 -7.32 -5.01 -17.87
C LEU A 110 -7.41 -4.72 -19.38
N ASP A 111 -6.60 -5.41 -20.20
CA ASP A 111 -6.50 -5.14 -21.65
C ASP A 111 -6.17 -3.67 -21.95
N ALA A 112 -5.37 -3.04 -21.08
CA ALA A 112 -5.17 -1.60 -21.08
C ALA A 112 -3.98 -1.13 -21.95
N ASP A 113 -3.21 -2.07 -22.49
CA ASP A 113 -2.16 -1.84 -23.49
C ASP A 113 -2.77 -2.07 -24.89
N SER A 114 -3.40 -1.05 -25.45
CA SER A 114 -4.18 -1.14 -26.69
C SER A 114 -3.36 -1.06 -27.99
N GLU A 115 -2.03 -0.93 -27.94
CA GLU A 115 -1.23 -0.66 -29.16
C GLU A 115 -0.05 -1.61 -29.41
N GLU A 116 0.48 -2.28 -28.40
CA GLU A 116 1.38 -3.42 -28.58
C GLU A 116 0.93 -4.49 -27.62
N GLN A 117 0.75 -5.72 -28.09
CA GLN A 117 0.70 -6.86 -27.18
C GLN A 117 2.05 -6.90 -26.49
N THR A 118 2.17 -6.22 -25.34
CA THR A 118 3.37 -6.18 -24.54
C THR A 118 3.81 -7.62 -24.38
N ALA A 119 4.94 -7.98 -24.98
CA ALA A 119 5.41 -9.35 -25.00
C ALA A 119 5.62 -9.81 -23.54
N LEU A 120 4.60 -10.45 -22.98
CA LEU A 120 4.56 -10.76 -21.56
C LEU A 120 5.28 -12.08 -21.33
N THR A 121 6.55 -12.01 -20.94
CA THR A 121 7.25 -13.18 -20.40
C THR A 121 6.96 -13.31 -18.92
N LEU A 122 5.98 -14.16 -18.58
CA LEU A 122 5.64 -14.45 -17.20
C LEU A 122 6.82 -15.11 -16.48
N GLN A 123 7.31 -14.48 -15.42
CA GLN A 123 8.39 -15.06 -14.61
C GLN A 123 7.83 -16.11 -13.67
N ARG A 124 8.59 -17.18 -13.42
CA ARG A 124 8.20 -18.17 -12.41
C ARG A 124 8.08 -17.49 -11.04
N PRO A 125 6.91 -17.54 -10.39
CA PRO A 125 6.74 -16.99 -9.05
C PRO A 125 7.67 -17.68 -8.04
N ARG A 126 8.33 -16.90 -7.18
CA ARG A 126 9.36 -17.43 -6.24
C ARG A 126 8.87 -17.54 -4.80
N ALA A 127 8.36 -16.45 -4.25
CA ALA A 127 7.90 -16.37 -2.86
C ALA A 127 6.58 -17.12 -2.65
N LEU A 128 6.38 -17.77 -1.49
CA LEU A 128 5.14 -18.46 -1.12
C LEU A 128 4.51 -18.05 0.21
N HIS A 129 5.26 -17.31 1.04
CA HIS A 129 4.87 -17.03 2.40
C HIS A 129 3.69 -16.04 2.48
N LYS A 130 2.71 -16.30 3.35
CA LYS A 130 1.48 -15.50 3.50
C LYS A 130 1.70 -14.03 3.87
N ALA A 131 2.80 -13.74 4.58
CA ALA A 131 3.22 -12.39 4.93
C ALA A 131 3.83 -11.61 3.75
N ARG A 132 4.11 -12.25 2.61
CA ARG A 132 4.54 -11.57 1.39
C ARG A 132 3.34 -11.21 0.56
N TRP A 133 2.75 -10.06 0.86
CA TRP A 133 1.55 -9.57 0.19
C TRP A 133 1.78 -9.37 -1.33
N MET A 134 2.97 -8.96 -1.78
CA MET A 134 3.27 -8.84 -3.21
C MET A 134 3.19 -10.20 -3.93
N ALA A 135 3.63 -11.29 -3.27
CA ALA A 135 3.43 -12.63 -3.82
C ALA A 135 1.94 -12.92 -3.99
N LYS A 136 1.09 -12.56 -3.02
CA LYS A 136 -0.36 -12.75 -3.12
C LYS A 136 -0.96 -12.08 -4.35
N LEU A 137 -0.50 -10.88 -4.69
CA LEU A 137 -0.90 -10.15 -5.89
C LEU A 137 -0.43 -10.83 -7.17
N LEU A 138 0.87 -11.11 -7.27
CA LEU A 138 1.48 -11.71 -8.46
C LEU A 138 0.88 -13.09 -8.78
N TYR A 139 0.69 -13.95 -7.77
CA TYR A 139 0.09 -15.27 -7.98
C TYR A 139 -1.37 -15.16 -8.40
N SER A 140 -2.16 -14.28 -7.76
CA SER A 140 -3.58 -14.15 -8.10
C SER A 140 -3.79 -13.64 -9.53
N LEU A 141 -2.99 -12.67 -9.96
CA LEU A 141 -2.98 -12.17 -11.34
C LEU A 141 -2.59 -13.26 -12.34
N LYS A 142 -1.50 -14.00 -12.08
CA LYS A 142 -1.08 -15.10 -12.95
C LYS A 142 -2.13 -16.21 -13.03
N LEU A 143 -2.72 -16.61 -11.90
CA LEU A 143 -3.78 -17.61 -11.89
C LEU A 143 -4.99 -17.17 -12.71
N ALA A 144 -5.38 -15.90 -12.64
CA ALA A 144 -6.49 -15.36 -13.42
C ALA A 144 -6.15 -15.28 -14.93
N LEU A 145 -4.95 -14.80 -15.28
CA LEU A 145 -4.50 -14.71 -16.68
C LEU A 145 -4.34 -16.08 -17.34
N MET A 146 -3.90 -17.08 -16.59
CA MET A 146 -3.64 -18.44 -17.09
C MET A 146 -4.85 -19.37 -16.95
N GLU A 147 -6.02 -18.85 -16.57
CA GLU A 147 -7.19 -19.66 -16.20
C GLU A 147 -7.57 -20.68 -17.27
N GLN A 148 -7.64 -20.27 -18.54
CA GLN A 148 -7.98 -21.16 -19.65
C GLN A 148 -6.96 -22.29 -19.82
N HIS A 149 -5.67 -22.00 -19.68
CA HIS A 149 -4.60 -23.00 -19.78
C HIS A 149 -4.61 -23.96 -18.59
N ILE A 150 -4.90 -23.45 -17.39
CA ILE A 150 -5.06 -24.26 -16.19
C ILE A 150 -6.25 -25.21 -16.33
N ALA A 151 -7.34 -24.77 -16.98
CA ALA A 151 -8.53 -25.59 -17.21
C ALA A 151 -8.30 -26.78 -18.16
N LEU A 152 -7.24 -26.75 -18.98
CA LEU A 152 -6.84 -27.87 -19.83
C LEU A 152 -6.10 -28.99 -19.07
N LEU A 153 -5.58 -28.69 -17.88
CA LEU A 153 -4.93 -29.69 -17.02
C LEU A 153 -5.97 -30.57 -16.31
N PRO A 154 -5.57 -31.75 -15.81
CA PRO A 154 -6.43 -32.57 -14.97
C PRO A 154 -7.05 -31.77 -13.81
N GLN A 155 -8.30 -32.07 -13.49
CA GLN A 155 -9.05 -31.31 -12.50
C GLN A 155 -8.34 -31.31 -11.13
N GLY A 156 -8.11 -30.11 -10.58
CA GLY A 156 -7.50 -29.94 -9.27
C GLY A 156 -5.98 -29.83 -9.27
N THR A 157 -5.31 -29.98 -10.42
CA THR A 157 -3.84 -29.84 -10.54
C THR A 157 -3.35 -28.51 -9.99
N ILE A 158 -4.01 -27.39 -10.33
CA ILE A 158 -3.66 -26.06 -9.81
C ILE A 158 -4.82 -25.40 -9.09
N THR A 159 -5.96 -25.19 -9.77
CA THR A 159 -7.17 -24.59 -9.19
C THR A 159 -8.32 -25.60 -9.15
N THR A 160 -9.20 -25.49 -8.15
CA THR A 160 -10.51 -26.16 -8.20
C THR A 160 -11.55 -25.28 -8.88
N ARG A 161 -12.65 -25.87 -9.37
CA ARG A 161 -13.77 -25.12 -9.98
C ARG A 161 -14.34 -24.04 -9.05
N GLN A 162 -14.30 -24.27 -7.73
CA GLN A 162 -14.76 -23.29 -6.74
C GLN A 162 -13.76 -22.15 -6.49
N GLN A 163 -12.47 -22.36 -6.77
CA GLN A 163 -11.43 -21.35 -6.56
C GLN A 163 -11.37 -20.33 -7.70
N VAL A 164 -11.60 -20.78 -8.94
CA VAL A 164 -11.54 -19.94 -10.14
C VAL A 164 -12.33 -18.63 -10.03
N PRO A 165 -13.65 -18.62 -9.74
CA PRO A 165 -14.42 -17.38 -9.64
C PRO A 165 -13.95 -16.48 -8.50
N LYS A 166 -13.43 -17.05 -7.41
CA LYS A 166 -12.91 -16.29 -6.25
C LYS A 166 -11.59 -15.60 -6.59
N ILE A 167 -10.71 -16.27 -7.32
CA ILE A 167 -9.45 -15.69 -7.82
C ILE A 167 -9.78 -14.55 -8.79
N ARG A 168 -10.71 -14.77 -9.72
CA ARG A 168 -11.21 -13.73 -10.63
C ARG A 168 -11.73 -12.51 -9.88
N ALA A 169 -12.62 -12.70 -8.92
CA ALA A 169 -13.17 -11.61 -8.11
C ALA A 169 -12.07 -10.86 -7.35
N PHE A 170 -11.10 -11.58 -6.78
CA PHE A 170 -9.96 -10.97 -6.09
C PHE A 170 -9.06 -10.18 -7.05
N THR A 171 -8.77 -10.71 -8.24
CA THR A 171 -7.96 -10.03 -9.26
C THR A 171 -8.66 -8.79 -9.82
N ASN A 172 -9.98 -8.84 -10.00
CA ASN A 172 -10.79 -7.66 -10.36
C ASN A 172 -10.67 -6.56 -9.29
N PHE A 173 -10.79 -6.92 -8.02
CA PHE A 173 -10.61 -6.00 -6.91
C PHE A 173 -9.18 -5.42 -6.85
N ILE A 174 -8.15 -6.27 -7.03
CA ILE A 174 -6.75 -5.82 -7.05
C ILE A 174 -6.55 -4.75 -8.12
N THR A 175 -6.98 -5.05 -9.35
CA THR A 175 -6.69 -4.23 -10.53
C THR A 175 -7.47 -2.93 -10.54
N HIS A 176 -8.72 -2.92 -10.10
CA HIS A 176 -9.53 -1.70 -10.10
C HIS A 176 -9.34 -0.84 -8.83
N ILE A 177 -9.16 -1.46 -7.66
CA ILE A 177 -9.13 -0.73 -6.39
C ILE A 177 -7.72 -0.62 -5.81
N SER A 178 -7.03 -1.75 -5.64
CA SER A 178 -5.82 -1.78 -4.82
C SER A 178 -4.57 -1.29 -5.55
N ALA A 179 -4.47 -1.54 -6.86
CA ALA A 179 -3.26 -1.32 -7.64
C ALA A 179 -2.83 0.15 -7.66
N LYS A 180 -3.74 1.07 -8.02
CA LYS A 180 -3.43 2.51 -8.03
C LYS A 180 -3.06 3.00 -6.63
N TRP A 181 -3.85 2.67 -5.61
CA TRP A 181 -3.54 3.07 -4.23
C TRP A 181 -2.12 2.64 -3.84
N TRP A 182 -1.75 1.39 -4.14
CA TRP A 182 -0.40 0.87 -3.89
C TRP A 182 0.70 1.66 -4.60
N LEU A 183 0.52 1.98 -5.89
CA LEU A 183 1.52 2.73 -6.65
C LEU A 183 1.74 4.15 -6.13
N THR A 184 0.76 4.67 -5.39
CA THR A 184 0.71 6.06 -4.94
C THR A 184 1.04 6.24 -3.45
N CYS A 185 1.22 5.17 -2.67
CA CYS A 185 1.36 5.22 -1.21
C CYS A 185 2.81 5.38 -0.71
N GLU A 186 3.72 5.89 -1.55
CA GLU A 186 5.16 6.03 -1.21
C GLU A 186 5.50 7.33 -0.47
N LYS A 187 4.60 8.31 -0.47
CA LYS A 187 4.82 9.63 0.13
C LYS A 187 3.88 9.87 1.30
N ALA A 188 4.41 10.34 2.43
CA ALA A 188 3.63 10.61 3.64
C ALA A 188 2.58 11.70 3.39
N VAL A 189 2.95 12.74 2.65
CA VAL A 189 2.07 13.86 2.28
C VAL A 189 0.84 13.41 1.51
N ASP A 190 0.95 12.36 0.70
CA ASP A 190 -0.16 11.85 -0.12
C ASP A 190 -1.09 10.91 0.64
N ALA A 191 -0.67 10.42 1.81
CA ALA A 191 -1.29 9.25 2.43
C ALA A 191 -2.74 9.50 2.87
N ALA A 192 -3.04 10.65 3.47
CA ALA A 192 -4.41 10.99 3.87
C ALA A 192 -5.36 11.06 2.66
N TRP A 193 -4.91 11.70 1.58
CA TRP A 193 -5.69 11.80 0.34
C TRP A 193 -5.89 10.44 -0.32
N ASN A 194 -4.84 9.62 -0.40
CA ASN A 194 -4.92 8.28 -0.96
C ASN A 194 -5.89 7.40 -0.16
N ASP A 195 -5.85 7.45 1.18
CA ASP A 195 -6.70 6.64 2.06
C ASP A 195 -8.18 7.08 1.98
N LEU A 196 -8.43 8.39 1.94
CA LEU A 196 -9.79 8.91 1.75
C LEU A 196 -10.34 8.57 0.36
N THR A 197 -9.52 8.74 -0.69
CA THR A 197 -9.89 8.35 -2.06
C THR A 197 -10.18 6.85 -2.14
N LEU A 198 -9.35 6.01 -1.51
CA LEU A 198 -9.59 4.56 -1.42
C LEU A 198 -10.93 4.26 -0.74
N TYR A 199 -11.27 4.96 0.35
CA TYR A 199 -12.58 4.80 0.99
C TYR A 199 -13.74 5.13 0.05
N HIS A 200 -13.68 6.25 -0.68
CA HIS A 200 -14.74 6.60 -1.64
C HIS A 200 -14.83 5.59 -2.80
N HIS A 201 -13.69 5.11 -3.31
CA HIS A 201 -13.66 4.06 -4.31
C HIS A 201 -14.29 2.76 -3.78
N LEU A 202 -14.02 2.38 -2.53
CA LEU A 202 -14.65 1.22 -1.91
C LEU A 202 -16.16 1.41 -1.72
N GLN A 203 -16.62 2.61 -1.38
CA GLN A 203 -18.06 2.90 -1.29
C GLN A 203 -18.74 2.75 -2.65
N ALA A 204 -18.14 3.28 -3.72
CA ALA A 204 -18.66 3.10 -5.08
C ALA A 204 -18.59 1.63 -5.54
N TYR A 205 -17.53 0.91 -5.16
CA TYR A 205 -17.35 -0.51 -5.51
C TYR A 205 -18.40 -1.44 -4.90
N LYS A 206 -19.19 -0.98 -3.91
CA LYS A 206 -20.35 -1.75 -3.41
C LYS A 206 -21.37 -2.08 -4.50
N ALA A 207 -21.50 -1.22 -5.52
CA ALA A 207 -22.37 -1.47 -6.66
C ALA A 207 -21.83 -2.57 -7.61
N VAL A 208 -20.56 -2.97 -7.45
CA VAL A 208 -19.90 -4.03 -8.21
C VAL A 208 -19.89 -5.32 -7.40
N ASP A 209 -19.41 -5.26 -6.15
CA ASP A 209 -19.39 -6.37 -5.21
C ASP A 209 -19.47 -5.84 -3.77
N GLU A 210 -20.67 -5.86 -3.21
CA GLU A 210 -20.95 -5.39 -1.85
C GLU A 210 -20.15 -6.16 -0.79
N GLY A 211 -19.99 -7.47 -0.95
CA GLY A 211 -19.30 -8.33 0.01
C GLY A 211 -17.81 -8.00 0.11
N ILE A 212 -17.14 -7.90 -1.04
CA ILE A 212 -15.75 -7.48 -1.13
C ILE A 212 -15.57 -6.07 -0.59
N ALA A 213 -16.39 -5.12 -1.05
CA ALA A 213 -16.31 -3.72 -0.63
C ALA A 213 -16.49 -3.57 0.88
N ALA A 214 -17.52 -4.19 1.47
CA ALA A 214 -17.77 -4.15 2.90
C ALA A 214 -16.63 -4.79 3.71
N SER A 215 -16.06 -5.89 3.23
CA SER A 215 -14.92 -6.54 3.87
C SER A 215 -13.66 -5.65 3.84
N ALA A 216 -13.40 -5.01 2.70
CA ALA A 216 -12.28 -4.07 2.54
C ALA A 216 -12.46 -2.81 3.41
N ILE A 217 -13.65 -2.22 3.43
CA ILE A 217 -13.98 -1.08 4.30
C ILE A 217 -13.72 -1.46 5.76
N LYS A 218 -14.19 -2.64 6.21
CA LYS A 218 -13.97 -3.14 7.58
C LYS A 218 -12.48 -3.24 7.95
N ALA A 219 -11.62 -3.61 7.01
CA ALA A 219 -10.17 -3.56 7.22
C ALA A 219 -9.66 -2.12 7.34
N LEU A 220 -10.08 -1.24 6.43
CA LEU A 220 -9.70 0.16 6.42
C LEU A 220 -10.10 0.88 7.72
N GLU A 221 -11.26 0.59 8.31
CA GLU A 221 -11.71 1.23 9.57
C GLU A 221 -10.78 0.99 10.75
N ARG A 222 -10.02 -0.10 10.70
CA ARG A 222 -9.06 -0.48 11.74
C ARG A 222 -7.68 0.16 11.51
N HIS A 223 -7.47 0.85 10.40
CA HIS A 223 -6.17 1.33 9.92
C HIS A 223 -6.24 2.75 9.33
N ARG A 224 -7.07 3.64 9.87
CA ARG A 224 -7.24 5.04 9.40
C ARG A 224 -6.17 6.00 9.97
N TRP A 225 -4.93 5.55 10.09
CA TRP A 225 -3.87 6.30 10.79
C TRP A 225 -3.56 7.64 10.13
N TYR A 226 -3.52 7.69 8.79
CA TYR A 226 -3.27 8.93 8.06
C TYR A 226 -4.45 9.88 8.03
N LEU A 227 -5.62 9.45 8.51
CA LEU A 227 -6.83 10.26 8.60
C LEU A 227 -7.04 10.84 10.00
N THR A 228 -6.12 10.62 10.94
CA THR A 228 -6.21 11.23 12.27
C THR A 228 -5.71 12.68 12.25
N GLY A 229 -6.14 13.47 13.23
CA GLY A 229 -5.83 14.90 13.29
C GLY A 229 -4.34 15.18 13.23
N GLU A 230 -3.50 14.39 13.90
CA GLU A 230 -2.04 14.60 13.92
C GLU A 230 -1.36 14.41 12.56
N MET A 231 -1.94 13.56 11.69
CA MET A 231 -1.36 13.22 10.40
C MET A 231 -1.96 14.05 9.25
N LEU A 232 -3.17 14.56 9.44
CA LEU A 232 -3.92 15.31 8.44
C LEU A 232 -3.18 16.54 7.87
N PRO A 233 -2.38 17.31 8.65
CA PRO A 233 -1.60 18.44 8.13
C PRO A 233 -0.64 18.09 6.99
N LEU A 234 -0.19 16.83 6.89
CA LEU A 234 0.65 16.38 5.78
C LEU A 234 -0.04 16.54 4.42
N ALA A 235 -1.37 16.43 4.38
CA ALA A 235 -2.17 16.54 3.15
C ALA A 235 -2.08 17.95 2.51
N LEU A 236 -1.79 18.99 3.29
CA LEU A 236 -1.59 20.36 2.79
C LEU A 236 -0.45 20.44 1.75
N PHE A 237 0.52 19.53 1.86
CA PHE A 237 1.72 19.48 1.02
C PHE A 237 1.60 18.48 -0.15
N SER A 238 0.50 17.73 -0.26
CA SER A 238 0.31 16.80 -1.39
C SER A 238 -0.08 17.55 -2.65
N SER A 239 0.54 17.24 -3.79
CA SER A 239 0.06 17.75 -5.09
C SER A 239 -1.25 17.11 -5.56
N LYS A 240 -1.70 16.03 -4.92
CA LYS A 240 -2.92 15.30 -5.29
C LYS A 240 -4.18 15.89 -4.69
N VAL A 241 -4.06 16.64 -3.60
CA VAL A 241 -5.21 17.31 -2.97
C VAL A 241 -5.56 18.55 -3.81
N PRO A 242 -6.79 18.64 -4.34
CA PRO A 242 -7.23 19.81 -5.09
C PRO A 242 -7.10 21.10 -4.26
N ILE A 243 -6.89 22.23 -4.94
CA ILE A 243 -6.65 23.51 -4.25
C ILE A 243 -7.80 23.88 -3.31
N ASP A 244 -9.05 23.62 -3.71
CA ASP A 244 -10.22 23.95 -2.90
C ASP A 244 -10.34 23.03 -1.67
N ASP A 245 -10.02 21.73 -1.80
CA ASP A 245 -9.91 20.82 -0.66
C ASP A 245 -8.78 21.22 0.30
N LYS A 246 -7.64 21.71 -0.22
CA LYS A 246 -6.56 22.26 0.62
C LYS A 246 -7.00 23.51 1.38
N ARG A 247 -7.73 24.43 0.72
CA ARG A 247 -8.27 25.63 1.37
C ARG A 247 -9.25 25.26 2.47
N ALA A 248 -10.17 24.34 2.19
CA ALA A 248 -11.14 23.85 3.15
C ALA A 248 -10.45 23.19 4.36
N LEU A 249 -9.47 22.33 4.11
CA LEU A 249 -8.68 21.70 5.18
C LEU A 249 -7.91 22.74 6.01
N ALA A 250 -7.23 23.70 5.37
CA ALA A 250 -6.48 24.73 6.09
C ALA A 250 -7.38 25.59 6.98
N SER A 251 -8.55 25.98 6.46
CA SER A 251 -9.57 26.73 7.21
C SER A 251 -10.09 25.92 8.40
N ALA A 252 -10.44 24.66 8.18
CA ALA A 252 -10.94 23.78 9.23
C ALA A 252 -9.89 23.53 10.33
N ILE A 253 -8.59 23.40 9.98
CA ILE A 253 -7.52 23.31 10.98
C ILE A 253 -7.44 24.61 11.78
N LEU A 254 -7.51 25.77 11.12
CA LEU A 254 -7.43 27.08 11.77
C LEU A 254 -8.58 27.31 12.77
N GLU A 255 -9.80 26.89 12.42
CA GLU A 255 -10.98 26.95 13.30
C GLU A 255 -10.81 26.11 14.58
N HIS A 256 -10.03 25.03 14.53
CA HIS A 256 -9.74 24.17 15.68
C HIS A 256 -8.52 24.63 16.49
N LYS A 257 -8.09 25.89 16.34
CA LYS A 257 -6.98 26.44 17.13
C LYS A 257 -7.29 26.38 18.63
N PRO A 258 -6.42 25.76 19.46
CA PRO A 258 -6.63 25.72 20.90
C PRO A 258 -6.61 27.13 21.50
N ALA A 259 -7.52 27.38 22.45
CA ALA A 259 -7.66 28.66 23.13
C ALA A 259 -6.56 28.88 24.19
N ASP A 260 -6.03 27.79 24.75
CA ASP A 260 -4.87 27.79 25.62
C ASP A 260 -3.58 27.72 24.80
N LEU A 261 -2.60 28.56 25.16
CA LEU A 261 -1.26 28.55 24.55
C LEU A 261 -0.47 27.26 24.88
N LEU A 262 -1.04 26.37 25.70
CA LEU A 262 -0.46 25.09 26.04
C LEU A 262 -0.78 24.09 24.92
N MET A 263 0.27 23.52 24.35
CA MET A 263 0.20 22.42 23.40
C MET A 263 -0.68 21.27 23.93
N HIS A 264 -1.87 21.07 23.34
CA HIS A 264 -2.73 19.93 23.65
C HIS A 264 -2.07 18.63 23.16
N VAL A 265 -1.67 17.77 24.10
CA VAL A 265 -1.21 16.40 23.79
C VAL A 265 -2.43 15.50 23.66
N PRO A 266 -2.55 14.68 22.59
CA PRO A 266 -3.70 13.80 22.40
C PRO A 266 -3.93 12.85 23.60
N GLN A 267 -4.91 13.18 24.46
CA GLN A 267 -5.18 12.44 25.71
C GLN A 267 -5.66 11.02 25.45
N GLN A 268 -6.31 10.78 24.30
CA GLN A 268 -6.84 9.48 23.90
C GLN A 268 -5.75 8.43 23.63
N ARG A 269 -4.47 8.81 23.69
CA ARG A 269 -3.30 7.94 23.64
C ARG A 269 -2.76 7.64 25.05
N PHE A 270 -3.67 7.25 25.95
CA PHE A 270 -3.38 6.95 27.37
C PHE A 270 -2.63 8.07 28.11
N GLY A 271 -2.86 9.34 27.72
CA GLY A 271 -2.14 10.49 28.29
C GLY A 271 -0.64 10.55 27.99
N THR A 272 -0.10 9.61 27.21
CA THR A 272 1.33 9.55 26.88
C THR A 272 1.68 10.23 25.56
N GLY A 273 0.68 10.53 24.73
CA GLY A 273 0.89 10.87 23.32
C GLY A 273 1.23 9.66 22.44
N PHE A 274 1.36 8.45 23.02
CA PHE A 274 1.66 7.20 22.34
C PHE A 274 0.54 6.17 22.52
N GLY A 275 0.13 5.50 21.43
CA GLY A 275 -0.93 4.50 21.48
C GLY A 275 -1.83 4.51 20.25
N LYS A 276 -2.82 3.60 20.23
CA LYS A 276 -3.80 3.53 19.15
C LYS A 276 -4.74 4.74 19.24
N PRO A 277 -4.82 5.60 18.21
CA PRO A 277 -5.73 6.72 18.22
C PRO A 277 -7.18 6.24 18.09
N LYS A 278 -8.12 7.08 18.49
CA LYS A 278 -9.51 6.94 18.07
C LYS A 278 -9.60 7.35 16.60
N PHE A 279 -9.93 6.40 15.74
CA PHE A 279 -10.10 6.69 14.32
C PHE A 279 -11.38 7.49 14.08
N PRO A 280 -11.35 8.48 13.16
CA PRO A 280 -12.56 9.19 12.77
C PRO A 280 -13.53 8.23 12.08
N ALA A 281 -14.83 8.48 12.25
CA ALA A 281 -15.86 7.84 11.45
C ALA A 281 -15.88 8.47 10.05
N LEU A 282 -16.00 7.64 9.01
CA LEU A 282 -16.10 8.12 7.63
C LEU A 282 -17.52 7.90 7.14
N LEU A 283 -18.06 8.91 6.47
CA LEU A 283 -19.30 8.90 5.70
C LEU A 283 -18.96 8.95 4.21
N PRO A 284 -19.85 8.51 3.30
CA PRO A 284 -19.60 8.54 1.86
C PRO A 284 -19.20 9.92 1.31
N THR A 285 -19.61 11.00 1.99
CA THR A 285 -19.35 12.40 1.62
C THR A 285 -18.22 13.05 2.42
N THR A 286 -17.55 12.31 3.31
CA THR A 286 -16.47 12.86 4.14
C THR A 286 -15.36 13.44 3.28
N SER A 287 -15.01 14.70 3.54
CA SER A 287 -13.85 15.41 3.00
C SER A 287 -12.68 15.37 3.99
N LEU A 288 -11.50 15.86 3.58
CA LEU A 288 -10.41 16.06 4.52
C LEU A 288 -10.75 17.11 5.60
N ALA A 289 -11.50 18.16 5.24
CA ALA A 289 -11.88 19.22 6.17
C ALA A 289 -12.74 18.68 7.33
N ASP A 290 -13.65 17.74 7.05
CA ASP A 290 -14.50 17.09 8.07
C ASP A 290 -13.70 16.29 9.11
N LEU A 291 -12.44 15.97 8.83
CA LEU A 291 -11.55 15.21 9.70
C LEU A 291 -10.66 16.11 10.57
N ALA A 292 -10.61 17.41 10.27
CA ALA A 292 -9.81 18.37 11.03
C ALA A 292 -10.33 18.47 12.47
N ASN A 293 -9.40 18.56 13.41
CA ASN A 293 -9.69 18.68 14.83
C ASN A 293 -8.50 19.30 15.56
N THR A 294 -8.59 19.48 16.87
CA THR A 294 -7.55 20.11 17.70
C THR A 294 -6.18 19.41 17.60
N ASP A 295 -6.16 18.10 17.34
CA ASP A 295 -4.90 17.35 17.23
C ASP A 295 -4.11 17.68 15.94
N CYS A 296 -4.73 18.38 14.97
CA CYS A 296 -4.00 18.94 13.82
C CYS A 296 -2.92 19.94 14.24
N TRP A 297 -3.18 20.76 15.26
CA TRP A 297 -2.19 21.71 15.78
C TRP A 297 -1.01 21.01 16.45
N PHE A 298 -1.28 19.91 17.16
CA PHE A 298 -0.24 19.04 17.68
C PHE A 298 0.62 18.46 16.55
N GLY A 299 -0.01 17.93 15.50
CA GLY A 299 0.67 17.42 14.31
C GLY A 299 1.56 18.46 13.63
N MET A 300 1.05 19.68 13.43
CA MET A 300 1.80 20.79 12.84
C MET A 300 3.06 21.13 13.65
N HIS A 301 2.95 21.17 14.98
CA HIS A 301 4.10 21.41 15.84
C HIS A 301 5.16 20.29 15.71
N GLN A 302 4.75 19.01 15.76
CA GLN A 302 5.67 17.87 15.65
C GLN A 302 6.36 17.79 14.28
N LEU A 303 5.67 18.20 13.23
CA LEU A 303 6.18 18.20 11.86
C LEU A 303 6.92 19.49 11.49
N HIS A 304 7.07 20.43 12.44
CA HIS A 304 7.66 21.74 12.21
C HIS A 304 7.02 22.49 11.02
N ILE A 305 5.68 22.45 10.98
CA ILE A 305 4.85 23.18 10.03
C ILE A 305 4.50 24.54 10.64
N ASP A 306 4.82 25.62 9.94
CA ASP A 306 4.54 26.98 10.41
C ASP A 306 3.03 27.28 10.36
N PRO A 307 2.34 27.48 11.51
CA PRO A 307 0.90 27.71 11.51
C PRO A 307 0.46 29.01 10.82
N ALA A 308 1.37 29.98 10.62
CA ALA A 308 1.06 31.20 9.89
C ALA A 308 0.63 30.92 8.44
N LEU A 309 1.04 29.78 7.86
CA LEU A 309 0.64 29.39 6.51
C LEU A 309 -0.87 29.19 6.36
N LEU A 310 -1.58 28.81 7.43
CA LEU A 310 -3.02 28.55 7.39
C LEU A 310 -3.82 29.82 7.11
N SER A 311 -3.26 31.00 7.38
CA SER A 311 -3.89 32.30 7.14
C SER A 311 -3.59 32.87 5.75
N LEU A 312 -2.72 32.23 4.96
CA LEU A 312 -2.37 32.63 3.60
C LEU A 312 -3.21 31.88 2.57
N ASP A 313 -3.49 32.48 1.41
CA ASP A 313 -4.13 31.73 0.33
C ASP A 313 -3.18 30.63 -0.17
N VAL A 314 -3.74 29.44 -0.42
CA VAL A 314 -3.00 28.27 -0.89
C VAL A 314 -2.21 28.55 -2.18
N LYS A 315 -2.66 29.48 -3.03
CA LYS A 315 -1.94 29.88 -4.25
C LYS A 315 -0.61 30.57 -3.97
N GLU A 316 -0.44 31.17 -2.80
CA GLU A 316 0.77 31.91 -2.42
C GLU A 316 1.83 31.00 -1.78
N TRP A 317 1.44 29.80 -1.35
CA TRP A 317 2.29 28.87 -0.61
C TRP A 317 3.54 28.46 -1.39
N ALA A 318 3.42 28.22 -2.71
CA ALA A 318 4.55 27.82 -3.55
C ALA A 318 5.71 28.82 -3.57
N THR A 319 5.44 30.10 -3.28
CA THR A 319 6.44 31.16 -3.19
C THR A 319 6.85 31.50 -1.75
N ASN A 320 6.09 31.05 -0.75
CA ASN A 320 6.30 31.36 0.65
C ASN A 320 7.52 30.61 1.22
N VAL A 321 8.41 31.35 1.90
CA VAL A 321 9.66 30.80 2.46
C VAL A 321 9.39 29.81 3.60
N ALA A 322 8.41 30.08 4.47
CA ALA A 322 8.04 29.18 5.56
C ALA A 322 7.43 27.89 5.01
N PHE A 323 6.56 27.97 4.00
CA PHE A 323 5.99 26.81 3.33
C PHE A 323 7.07 25.91 2.74
N LYS A 324 8.03 26.45 1.98
CA LYS A 324 9.16 25.68 1.43
C LYS A 324 9.99 25.00 2.51
N LYS A 325 10.20 25.68 3.65
CA LYS A 325 10.91 25.09 4.80
C LYS A 325 10.13 23.92 5.39
N SER A 326 8.82 24.07 5.58
CA SER A 326 7.95 22.99 6.06
C SER A 326 7.86 21.84 5.05
N GLU A 327 7.82 22.13 3.75
CA GLU A 327 7.82 21.16 2.65
C GLU A 327 9.04 20.22 2.74
N VAL A 328 10.25 20.78 2.95
CA VAL A 328 11.47 19.97 3.17
C VAL A 328 11.32 19.02 4.36
N ASN A 329 10.76 19.49 5.47
CA ASN A 329 10.58 18.67 6.67
C ASN A 329 9.59 17.53 6.46
N VAL A 330 8.42 17.81 5.88
CA VAL A 330 7.37 16.79 5.67
C VAL A 330 7.75 15.77 4.61
N HIS A 331 8.53 16.17 3.59
CA HIS A 331 9.05 15.23 2.58
C HIS A 331 10.19 14.35 3.09
N ALA A 332 10.87 14.74 4.18
CA ALA A 332 11.84 13.90 4.86
C ALA A 332 11.19 12.79 5.72
N VAL A 333 9.86 12.82 5.91
CA VAL A 333 9.12 11.78 6.63
C VAL A 333 9.11 10.50 5.81
N ASN A 334 9.88 9.50 6.26
CA ASN A 334 9.98 8.22 5.60
C ASN A 334 8.70 7.40 5.77
N VAL A 335 8.05 7.05 4.66
CA VAL A 335 7.02 6.01 4.62
C VAL A 335 7.69 4.70 4.29
N VAL A 336 7.61 3.72 5.20
CA VAL A 336 8.20 2.41 4.95
C VAL A 336 7.13 1.35 4.85
N ASN A 337 6.80 1.03 3.61
CA ASN A 337 5.85 0.00 3.25
C ASN A 337 6.46 -1.42 3.37
N ASP A 338 7.76 -1.54 3.05
CA ASP A 338 8.49 -2.82 3.02
C ASP A 338 9.21 -3.16 4.35
N CYS A 339 8.86 -2.49 5.45
CA CYS A 339 9.47 -2.78 6.75
C CYS A 339 9.00 -4.14 7.29
N ALA A 340 7.72 -4.44 7.12
CA ALA A 340 7.13 -5.69 7.58
C ALA A 340 7.64 -6.89 6.78
N GLU A 341 7.71 -6.80 5.45
CA GLU A 341 8.20 -7.91 4.61
C GLU A 341 9.71 -8.16 4.81
N ARG A 342 10.53 -7.11 4.87
CA ARG A 342 11.96 -7.24 5.23
C ARG A 342 12.15 -7.78 6.64
N GLY A 343 11.38 -7.30 7.61
CA GLY A 343 11.39 -7.76 8.98
C GLY A 343 11.01 -9.24 9.10
N VAL A 344 9.91 -9.67 8.49
CA VAL A 344 9.46 -11.07 8.51
C VAL A 344 10.47 -11.98 7.81
N LYS A 345 11.04 -11.58 6.67
CA LYS A 345 12.07 -12.38 6.00
C LYS A 345 13.32 -12.49 6.87
N LEU A 346 13.79 -11.38 7.42
CA LEU A 346 14.94 -11.37 8.32
C LEU A 346 14.68 -12.28 9.53
N THR A 347 13.56 -12.12 10.22
CA THR A 347 13.19 -12.99 11.34
C THR A 347 13.08 -14.45 10.89
N SER A 348 12.41 -14.76 9.77
CA SER A 348 12.25 -16.14 9.29
C SER A 348 13.59 -16.82 8.95
N ASP A 349 14.58 -16.08 8.46
CA ASP A 349 15.88 -16.66 8.10
C ASP A 349 16.74 -16.97 9.33
N PHE A 350 16.58 -16.20 10.41
CA PHE A 350 17.44 -16.28 11.60
C PHE A 350 16.75 -16.86 12.84
N VAL A 351 15.41 -17.01 12.84
CA VAL A 351 14.66 -17.59 13.96
C VAL A 351 15.09 -19.03 14.24
N ALA A 352 15.44 -19.80 13.19
CA ALA A 352 15.93 -21.16 13.34
C ALA A 352 17.34 -21.23 13.96
N VAL A 353 18.11 -20.14 13.88
CA VAL A 353 19.48 -20.03 14.40
C VAL A 353 19.47 -19.54 15.85
N ALA A 354 18.43 -18.81 16.24
CA ALA A 354 18.29 -18.26 17.59
C ALA A 354 17.68 -19.27 18.56
N ARG A 355 18.37 -19.53 19.68
CA ARG A 355 17.92 -20.44 20.73
C ARG A 355 16.95 -19.79 21.75
N LYS A 356 16.96 -18.46 21.85
CA LYS A 356 16.16 -17.63 22.78
C LYS A 356 15.94 -16.26 22.16
N GLU A 357 14.90 -15.54 22.60
CA GLU A 357 14.55 -14.20 22.11
C GLU A 357 15.72 -13.21 22.15
N GLN A 358 16.48 -13.18 23.25
CA GLN A 358 17.64 -12.29 23.36
C GLN A 358 18.71 -12.58 22.29
N HIS A 359 18.94 -13.86 21.98
CA HIS A 359 19.89 -14.24 20.93
C HIS A 359 19.35 -13.85 19.55
N LEU A 360 18.03 -14.01 19.31
CA LEU A 360 17.39 -13.54 18.09
C LEU A 360 17.61 -12.04 17.90
N GLN A 361 17.30 -11.23 18.91
CA GLN A 361 17.49 -9.77 18.85
C GLN A 361 18.94 -9.39 18.54
N ASN A 362 19.92 -10.05 19.18
CA ASN A 362 21.34 -9.81 18.91
C ASN A 362 21.73 -10.18 17.46
N VAL A 363 21.22 -11.31 16.94
CA VAL A 363 21.46 -11.72 15.55
C VAL A 363 20.83 -10.73 14.57
N LEU A 364 19.59 -10.30 14.81
CA LEU A 364 18.91 -9.32 13.96
C LEU A 364 19.68 -7.99 13.91
N GLN A 365 20.17 -7.51 15.07
CA GLN A 365 21.01 -6.30 15.14
C GLN A 365 22.33 -6.46 14.38
N ALA A 366 23.02 -7.59 14.54
CA ALA A 366 24.27 -7.87 13.84
C ALA A 366 24.07 -7.93 12.31
N VAL A 367 23.01 -8.58 11.85
CA VAL A 367 22.70 -8.69 10.41
C VAL A 367 22.29 -7.34 9.82
N GLU A 368 21.49 -6.54 10.53
CA GLU A 368 21.12 -5.21 10.05
C GLU A 368 22.32 -4.26 10.03
N HIS A 369 23.19 -4.35 11.04
CA HIS A 369 24.47 -3.63 11.04
C HIS A 369 25.33 -4.05 9.83
N ASP A 370 25.53 -5.34 9.59
CA ASP A 370 26.30 -5.86 8.44
C ASP A 370 25.71 -5.39 7.10
N ARG A 371 24.38 -5.45 6.94
CA ARG A 371 23.68 -4.93 5.74
C ARG A 371 23.89 -3.43 5.52
N SER A 372 23.96 -2.65 6.59
CA SER A 372 24.22 -1.20 6.51
C SER A 372 25.65 -0.91 6.05
N GLN A 373 26.62 -1.74 6.45
CA GLN A 373 28.02 -1.62 6.05
C GLN A 373 28.28 -2.19 4.65
N GLN A 374 27.54 -3.22 4.23
CA GLN A 374 27.70 -3.90 2.94
C GLN A 374 26.38 -3.98 2.15
N PRO A 375 25.90 -2.86 1.59
CA PRO A 375 24.70 -2.86 0.78
C PRO A 375 24.92 -3.69 -0.52
N ASN A 376 24.05 -4.67 -0.76
CA ASN A 376 23.92 -5.41 -2.03
C ASN A 376 24.98 -6.48 -2.39
N LEU A 377 25.35 -7.37 -1.46
CA LEU A 377 26.21 -8.55 -1.75
C LEU A 377 25.73 -9.44 -2.92
N HIS A 378 24.43 -9.44 -3.25
CA HIS A 378 23.90 -10.19 -4.40
C HIS A 378 24.41 -9.71 -5.77
N ARG A 379 24.91 -8.46 -5.90
CA ARG A 379 25.56 -7.98 -7.15
C ARG A 379 27.04 -8.35 -7.23
N CYS A 380 27.73 -8.52 -6.10
CA CYS A 380 29.16 -8.86 -6.09
C CYS A 380 29.45 -10.28 -6.59
N LYS A 381 28.54 -11.24 -6.41
CA LYS A 381 28.73 -12.62 -6.90
C LYS A 381 28.77 -12.74 -8.43
N ARG A 382 28.34 -11.74 -9.20
CA ARG A 382 28.49 -11.73 -10.68
C ARG A 382 29.86 -11.24 -11.16
N LYS A 383 30.71 -10.67 -10.29
CA LYS A 383 32.06 -10.21 -10.63
C LYS A 383 33.17 -11.19 -10.22
N LEU A 384 32.81 -12.36 -9.69
CA LEU A 384 33.74 -13.40 -9.28
C LEU A 384 33.49 -14.66 -10.10
N ILE A 385 33.66 -14.55 -11.40
CA ILE A 385 34.05 -15.68 -12.26
C ILE A 385 35.41 -15.26 -12.80
N PRO A 386 36.53 -15.86 -12.33
CA PRO A 386 37.83 -15.66 -12.95
C PRO A 386 37.83 -16.28 -14.36
N GLU A 387 38.48 -15.60 -15.31
CA GLU A 387 38.83 -16.12 -16.64
C GLU A 387 39.63 -17.43 -16.58
#